data_AF-A0A936SRI2-F1
#
_entry.id   AF-A0A936SRI2-F1
#
_cell.length_a   1.000
_cell.length_b   1.000
_cell.length_c   1.000
_cell.angle_alpha   90.00
_cell.angle_beta   90.00
_cell.angle_gamma   90.00
#
_symmetry.space_group_name_H-M   'P 1'
#
loop_
_entity.id
_entity.type
_entity.pdbx_description
1 polymer ?
#
loop_
_entity_poly.entity_id
_entity_poly.type
_entity_poly.pdbx_seq_one_letter_code
_entity_poly.pdbx_strand_id
1 'polypeptide(L)'
;MSDIGIAFAIEKGFLKLLFFCIAVMLPIVYWMSLTSSFSGKYPFLKVYNGDPYLGSTLIIWELVYFLQFFGLEFFFRGFLVHSLKPSLGFYSILVMTVPYCMIHFQKPMPEAFAAIFAGIFLGWISYKNGTIWLGLVLHCTVAFSMDILALYAKGLLF
;
A
#
# COMPACT_ATOMS: atom_id res chain seq x y z
N MET A 1 -3.76 5.20 23.35
CA MET A 1 -2.99 5.11 22.06
C MET A 1 -3.09 3.72 21.43
N SER A 2 -3.32 2.66 22.21
CA SER A 2 -3.69 1.32 21.71
C SER A 2 -5.01 1.30 20.92
N ASP A 3 -5.86 2.30 21.12
CA ASP A 3 -7.25 2.32 20.61
C ASP A 3 -7.37 2.80 19.15
N ILE A 4 -6.25 3.16 18.50
CA ILE A 4 -6.20 3.70 17.13
C ILE A 4 -5.23 2.94 16.20
N GLY A 5 -4.88 1.70 16.53
CA GLY A 5 -4.09 0.83 15.64
C GLY A 5 -2.56 1.05 15.67
N ILE A 6 -2.05 1.91 16.56
CA ILE A 6 -0.61 2.08 16.82
C ILE A 6 -0.24 1.30 18.10
N ALA A 7 -0.57 0.01 18.14
CA ALA A 7 0.05 -0.87 19.11
C ALA A 7 1.45 -1.23 18.61
N PHE A 8 2.47 -1.14 19.47
CA PHE A 8 3.84 -1.61 19.17
C PHE A 8 3.96 -3.16 19.16
N ALA A 9 2.83 -3.86 19.16
CA ALA A 9 2.80 -5.31 19.12
C ALA A 9 3.01 -5.80 17.68
N ILE A 10 3.98 -6.69 17.47
CA ILE A 10 4.08 -7.47 16.24
C ILE A 10 3.22 -8.73 16.44
N GLU A 11 2.25 -8.93 15.56
CA GLU A 11 1.35 -10.09 15.60
C GLU A 11 2.11 -11.42 15.44
N LYS A 12 1.64 -12.48 16.12
CA LYS A 12 2.20 -13.81 15.94
C LYS A 12 2.04 -14.25 14.49
N GLY A 13 3.14 -14.63 13.86
CA GLY A 13 3.15 -15.04 12.46
C GLY A 13 3.24 -13.88 11.46
N PHE A 14 3.47 -12.65 11.92
CA PHE A 14 3.65 -11.45 11.08
C PHE A 14 4.55 -11.71 9.87
N LEU A 15 5.78 -12.21 10.10
CA LEU A 15 6.75 -12.44 9.02
C LEU A 15 6.27 -13.50 8.02
N LYS A 16 5.59 -14.55 8.50
CA LYS A 16 5.05 -15.60 7.63
C LYS A 16 3.94 -15.05 6.74
N LEU A 17 3.04 -14.25 7.32
CA LEU A 17 1.95 -13.63 6.59
C LEU A 17 2.48 -12.56 5.60
N LEU A 18 3.42 -11.74 6.04
CA LEU A 18 4.08 -10.75 5.20
C LEU A 18 4.76 -11.40 4.00
N PHE A 19 5.55 -12.45 4.23
CA PHE A 19 6.22 -13.18 3.16
C PHE A 19 5.23 -13.79 2.17
N PHE A 20 4.14 -14.38 2.67
CA PHE A 20 3.08 -14.89 1.81
C PHE A 20 2.45 -13.77 0.95
N CYS A 21 2.10 -12.63 1.55
CA CYS A 21 1.55 -11.50 0.82
C CYS A 21 2.52 -10.97 -0.24
N ILE A 22 3.81 -10.84 0.10
CA ILE A 22 4.85 -10.41 -0.85
C ILE A 22 4.99 -11.40 -2.00
N ALA A 23 5.03 -12.70 -1.70
CA ALA A 23 5.15 -13.75 -2.71
C ALA A 23 3.97 -13.79 -3.68
N VAL A 24 2.77 -13.36 -3.25
CA VAL A 24 1.60 -13.21 -4.11
C VAL A 24 1.62 -11.90 -4.88
N MET A 25 1.94 -10.78 -4.22
CA MET A 25 1.86 -9.45 -4.82
C MET A 25 2.96 -9.17 -5.83
N LEU A 26 4.20 -9.62 -5.60
CA LEU A 26 5.32 -9.34 -6.52
C LEU A 26 5.10 -9.90 -7.93
N PRO A 27 4.65 -11.15 -8.14
CA PRO A 27 4.29 -11.64 -9.47
C PRO A 27 3.16 -10.83 -10.13
N ILE A 28 2.15 -10.43 -9.35
CA ILE A 28 1.04 -9.61 -9.86
C ILE A 28 1.56 -8.25 -10.33
N VAL A 29 2.37 -7.57 -9.51
CA VAL A 29 2.97 -6.28 -9.86
C VAL A 29 3.86 -6.42 -11.09
N TYR A 30 4.68 -7.47 -11.16
CA TYR A 30 5.49 -7.76 -12.33
C TYR A 30 4.64 -7.90 -13.60
N TRP A 31 3.59 -8.72 -13.59
CA TRP A 31 2.70 -8.84 -14.75
C TRP A 31 2.00 -7.54 -15.10
N MET A 32 1.55 -6.76 -14.11
CA MET A 32 0.95 -5.45 -14.35
C MET A 32 1.95 -4.47 -14.96
N SER A 33 3.24 -4.56 -14.59
CA SER A 33 4.30 -3.71 -15.13
C SER A 33 4.56 -3.88 -16.63
N LEU A 34 4.13 -5.01 -17.20
CA LEU A 34 4.19 -5.28 -18.64
C LEU A 34 3.05 -4.62 -19.42
N THR A 35 2.09 -3.97 -18.75
CA THR A 35 0.93 -3.33 -19.39
C THR A 35 1.17 -1.85 -19.66
N SER A 36 0.64 -1.34 -20.77
CA SER A 36 0.73 0.09 -21.11
C SER A 36 0.03 1.00 -20.09
N SER A 37 -1.05 0.53 -19.48
CA SER A 37 -1.78 1.26 -18.43
C SER A 37 -0.92 1.50 -17.19
N PHE A 38 -0.10 0.52 -16.80
CA PHE A 38 0.84 0.66 -15.70
C PHE A 38 1.99 1.61 -16.06
N SER A 39 2.66 1.40 -17.20
CA SER A 39 3.80 2.23 -17.61
C SER A 39 3.43 3.71 -17.83
N GLY A 40 2.18 3.99 -18.19
CA GLY A 40 1.64 5.34 -18.31
C GLY A 40 1.41 6.05 -16.97
N LYS A 41 1.22 5.29 -15.88
CA LYS A 41 0.93 5.81 -14.55
C LYS A 41 2.16 5.84 -13.62
N TYR A 42 3.03 4.84 -13.73
CA TYR A 42 4.18 4.62 -12.85
C TYR A 42 5.54 4.83 -13.55
N PRO A 43 6.61 5.19 -12.81
CA PRO A 43 6.57 5.59 -11.40
C PRO A 43 5.85 6.94 -11.25
N PHE A 44 5.41 7.26 -10.04
CA PHE A 44 4.84 8.58 -9.75
C PHE A 44 5.90 9.67 -9.72
N LEU A 45 7.12 9.31 -9.31
CA LEU A 45 8.29 10.17 -9.40
C LEU A 45 8.55 10.57 -10.86
N LYS A 46 8.67 11.87 -11.11
CA LYS A 46 9.11 12.42 -12.39
C LYS A 46 10.26 13.39 -12.15
N VAL A 47 11.39 13.11 -12.79
CA VAL A 47 12.59 13.95 -12.71
C VAL A 47 12.67 14.80 -13.98
N TYR A 48 12.75 16.14 -13.84
CA TYR A 48 12.75 17.09 -14.95
C TYR A 48 14.05 17.88 -15.12
N ASN A 49 14.90 17.88 -14.10
CA ASN A 49 16.18 18.60 -14.07
C ASN A 49 17.35 17.77 -14.66
N GLY A 50 17.09 16.56 -15.15
CA GLY A 50 18.10 15.67 -15.73
C GLY A 50 18.88 14.83 -14.72
N ASP A 51 18.54 14.90 -13.42
CA ASP A 51 19.17 14.05 -12.42
C ASP A 51 18.89 12.57 -12.69
N PRO A 52 19.83 11.67 -12.33
CA PRO A 52 19.56 10.24 -12.38
C PRO A 52 18.41 9.89 -11.43
N TYR A 53 17.53 8.98 -11.87
CA TYR A 53 16.50 8.44 -10.98
C TYR A 53 17.14 7.74 -9.78
N LEU A 54 18.20 6.95 -9.99
CA LEU A 54 18.91 6.26 -8.92
C LEU A 54 19.86 7.23 -8.19
N GLY A 55 19.39 7.81 -7.09
CA GLY A 55 20.16 8.78 -6.30
C GLY A 55 19.40 9.32 -5.09
N SER A 56 19.81 10.50 -4.60
CA SER A 56 19.16 11.18 -3.48
C SER A 56 17.68 11.51 -3.75
N THR A 57 17.33 11.83 -4.99
CA THR A 57 15.96 12.12 -5.42
C THR A 57 15.03 10.93 -5.17
N LEU A 58 15.45 9.71 -5.53
CA LEU A 58 14.65 8.50 -5.24
C LEU A 58 14.57 8.23 -3.74
N ILE A 59 15.65 8.41 -2.98
CA ILE A 59 15.60 8.22 -1.51
C ILE A 59 14.60 9.18 -0.87
N ILE A 60 14.63 10.46 -1.24
CA ILE A 60 13.68 11.47 -0.73
C ILE A 60 12.25 11.10 -1.14
N TRP A 61 12.06 10.68 -2.40
CA TRP A 61 10.78 10.22 -2.91
C TRP A 61 10.23 9.04 -2.08
N GLU A 62 11.03 7.99 -1.86
CA GLU A 62 10.62 6.81 -1.09
C GLU A 62 10.29 7.16 0.38
N LEU A 63 11.01 8.10 0.99
CA LEU A 63 10.71 8.58 2.34
C LEU A 63 9.37 9.32 2.41
N VAL A 64 9.09 10.18 1.44
CA VAL A 64 7.78 10.85 1.32
C VAL A 64 6.69 9.82 1.05
N TYR A 65 6.96 8.83 0.20
CA TYR A 65 6.00 7.81 -0.16
C TYR A 65 5.68 6.91 1.04
N PHE A 66 6.69 6.55 1.84
CA PHE A 66 6.54 5.89 3.13
C PHE A 66 5.64 6.69 4.07
N LEU A 67 5.90 8.00 4.25
CA LEU A 67 5.09 8.85 5.12
C LEU A 67 3.63 8.93 4.65
N GLN A 68 3.42 8.99 3.34
CA GLN A 68 2.09 8.92 2.74
C GLN A 68 1.39 7.59 3.05
N PHE A 69 2.08 6.45 2.92
CA PHE A 69 1.50 5.15 3.28
C PHE A 69 1.27 4.98 4.77
N PHE A 70 2.13 5.56 5.61
CA PHE A 70 1.89 5.62 7.04
C PHE A 70 0.59 6.39 7.34
N GLY A 71 0.41 7.58 6.75
CA GLY A 71 -0.81 8.36 6.91
C GLY A 71 -2.05 7.63 6.37
N LEU A 72 -1.92 6.96 5.23
CA LEU A 72 -2.99 6.15 4.62
C LEU A 72 -3.38 4.98 5.54
N GLU A 73 -2.42 4.17 5.98
CA GLU A 73 -2.68 3.02 6.85
C GLU A 73 -3.22 3.46 8.21
N PHE A 74 -2.65 4.51 8.78
CA PHE A 74 -3.15 5.11 10.00
C PHE A 74 -4.60 5.57 9.84
N PHE A 75 -4.93 6.31 8.78
CA PHE A 75 -6.29 6.83 8.59
C PHE A 75 -7.32 5.71 8.36
N PHE A 76 -7.05 4.80 7.43
CA PHE A 76 -8.01 3.75 7.07
C PHE A 76 -8.04 2.63 8.11
N ARG A 77 -6.89 1.99 8.39
CA ARG A 77 -6.83 0.79 9.25
C ARG A 77 -6.74 1.13 10.73
N GLY A 78 -6.12 2.25 11.07
CA GLY A 78 -6.02 2.74 12.45
C GLY A 78 -7.30 3.48 12.87
N PHE A 79 -7.54 4.65 12.30
CA PHE A 79 -8.60 5.54 12.72
C PHE A 79 -9.99 5.05 12.30
N LEU A 80 -10.26 4.85 11.00
CA LEU A 80 -11.62 4.53 10.53
C LEU A 80 -12.12 3.17 11.03
N VAL A 81 -11.33 2.10 10.86
CA VAL A 81 -11.75 0.75 11.34
C VAL A 81 -12.00 0.75 12.84
N HIS A 82 -11.09 1.29 13.65
CA HIS A 82 -11.20 1.19 15.11
C HIS A 82 -12.15 2.21 15.73
N SER A 83 -12.29 3.41 15.16
CA SER A 83 -13.28 4.40 15.65
C SER A 83 -14.72 3.95 15.37
N LEU A 84 -14.95 3.25 14.26
CA LEU A 84 -16.27 2.73 13.91
C LEU A 84 -16.58 1.37 14.55
N LYS A 85 -15.55 0.63 15.01
CA LYS A 85 -15.68 -0.71 15.60
C LYS A 85 -16.68 -0.78 16.77
N PRO A 86 -16.75 0.18 17.72
CA PRO A 86 -17.73 0.14 18.81
C PRO A 86 -19.18 0.20 18.34
N SER A 87 -19.47 0.91 17.25
CA SER A 87 -20.84 1.10 16.74
C SER A 87 -21.22 0.11 15.66
N LEU A 88 -20.27 -0.29 14.82
CA LEU A 88 -20.52 -1.11 13.62
C LEU A 88 -19.93 -2.53 13.73
N GLY A 89 -19.11 -2.82 14.75
CA GLY A 89 -18.41 -4.09 14.86
C GLY A 89 -17.64 -4.41 13.58
N PHE A 90 -17.81 -5.63 13.06
CA PHE A 90 -17.16 -6.10 11.83
C PHE A 90 -17.49 -5.25 10.59
N TYR A 91 -18.67 -4.61 10.54
CA TYR A 91 -19.05 -3.77 9.40
C TYR A 91 -18.17 -2.53 9.24
N SER A 92 -17.38 -2.14 10.26
CA SER A 92 -16.41 -1.04 10.13
C SER A 92 -15.38 -1.28 9.02
N ILE A 93 -15.05 -2.55 8.73
CA ILE A 93 -14.13 -2.93 7.64
C ILE A 93 -14.75 -2.60 6.28
N LEU A 94 -16.03 -2.94 6.08
CA LEU A 94 -16.73 -2.67 4.83
C LEU A 94 -16.92 -1.17 4.61
N VAL A 95 -17.31 -0.45 5.67
CA VAL A 95 -17.47 1.01 5.62
C VAL A 95 -16.14 1.69 5.31
N MET A 96 -15.03 1.25 5.89
CA MET A 96 -13.69 1.78 5.58
C MET A 96 -13.26 1.45 4.14
N THR A 97 -13.61 0.26 3.64
CA THR A 97 -13.21 -0.18 2.30
C THR A 97 -13.78 0.72 1.20
N VAL A 98 -14.95 1.34 1.41
CA VAL A 98 -15.56 2.26 0.43
C VAL A 98 -14.65 3.47 0.12
N PRO A 99 -14.31 4.37 1.07
CA PRO A 99 -13.43 5.49 0.79
C PRO A 99 -12.00 5.03 0.42
N TYR A 100 -11.54 3.88 0.90
CA TYR A 100 -10.25 3.31 0.47
C TYR A 100 -10.25 2.92 -1.02
N CYS A 101 -11.36 2.36 -1.52
CA CYS A 101 -11.52 2.07 -2.94
C CYS A 101 -11.65 3.37 -3.76
N MET A 102 -12.34 4.39 -3.24
CA MET A 102 -12.52 5.67 -3.94
C MET A 102 -11.20 6.36 -4.28
N ILE A 103 -10.18 6.30 -3.40
CA ILE A 103 -8.86 6.87 -3.70
C ILE A 103 -8.10 6.11 -4.82
N HIS A 104 -8.61 4.95 -5.25
CA HIS A 104 -8.07 4.17 -6.36
C HIS A 104 -8.78 4.43 -7.69
N PHE A 105 -9.85 5.23 -7.74
CA PHE A 105 -10.61 5.46 -8.98
C PHE A 105 -9.82 6.16 -10.10
N GLN A 106 -8.74 6.86 -9.76
CA GLN A 106 -7.85 7.52 -10.72
C GLN A 106 -6.66 6.63 -11.16
N LYS A 107 -6.66 5.36 -10.77
CA LYS A 107 -5.65 4.36 -11.10
C LYS A 107 -6.21 3.37 -12.14
N PRO A 108 -5.36 2.57 -12.80
CA PRO A 108 -5.81 1.46 -13.63
C PRO A 108 -6.92 0.64 -12.96
N MET A 109 -7.99 0.34 -13.72
CA MET A 109 -9.18 -0.32 -13.18
C MET A 109 -8.89 -1.64 -12.40
N PRO A 110 -7.94 -2.50 -12.81
CA PRO A 110 -7.54 -3.66 -12.01
C PRO A 110 -7.06 -3.31 -10.60
N GLU A 111 -6.41 -2.16 -10.40
CA GLU A 111 -5.96 -1.71 -9.07
C GLU A 111 -7.13 -1.29 -8.18
N ALA A 112 -8.17 -0.68 -8.74
CA ALA A 112 -9.37 -0.32 -7.98
C ALA A 112 -10.12 -1.58 -7.50
N PHE A 113 -10.22 -2.61 -8.35
CA PHE A 113 -10.79 -3.90 -7.93
C PHE A 113 -9.91 -4.60 -6.88
N ALA A 114 -8.59 -4.63 -7.09
CA ALA A 114 -7.65 -5.18 -6.12
C ALA A 114 -7.71 -4.44 -4.77
N ALA A 115 -7.95 -3.12 -4.78
CA ALA A 115 -8.10 -2.32 -3.56
C ALA A 115 -9.32 -2.72 -2.72
N ILE A 116 -10.40 -3.26 -3.31
CA ILE A 116 -11.52 -3.79 -2.51
C ILE A 116 -11.05 -5.00 -1.69
N PHE A 117 -10.38 -5.96 -2.34
CA PHE A 117 -9.87 -7.16 -1.67
C PHE A 117 -8.79 -6.83 -0.64
N ALA A 118 -7.82 -5.97 -1.00
CA ALA A 118 -6.78 -5.50 -0.09
C ALA A 118 -7.36 -4.67 1.07
N GLY A 119 -8.39 -3.86 0.80
CA GLY A 119 -9.18 -3.11 1.77
C GLY A 119 -9.74 -4.00 2.85
N ILE A 120 -10.51 -5.01 2.44
CA ILE A 120 -11.14 -5.98 3.34
C ILE A 120 -10.09 -6.80 4.10
N PHE A 121 -9.09 -7.33 3.40
CA PHE A 121 -8.07 -8.20 4.00
C PHE A 121 -7.24 -7.45 5.06
N LEU A 122 -6.64 -6.31 4.71
CA LEU A 122 -5.82 -5.54 5.65
C LEU A 122 -6.67 -4.89 6.75
N GLY A 123 -7.91 -4.50 6.42
CA GLY A 123 -8.90 -4.05 7.41
C GLY A 123 -9.21 -5.13 8.44
N TRP A 124 -9.37 -6.39 8.02
CA TRP A 124 -9.60 -7.53 8.91
C TRP A 124 -8.39 -7.83 9.81
N ILE A 125 -7.17 -7.80 9.26
CA ILE A 125 -5.95 -7.97 10.05
C ILE A 125 -5.84 -6.87 11.11
N SER A 126 -6.02 -5.60 10.74
CA SER A 126 -6.03 -4.48 11.70
C SER A 126 -7.13 -4.64 12.75
N TYR A 127 -8.35 -5.00 12.34
CA TYR A 127 -9.49 -5.21 13.24
C TYR A 127 -9.20 -6.26 14.31
N LYS A 128 -8.52 -7.36 13.92
CA LYS A 128 -8.20 -8.50 14.79
C LYS A 128 -7.00 -8.22 15.69
N ASN A 129 -5.94 -7.65 15.13
CA ASN A 129 -4.64 -7.56 15.80
C ASN A 129 -4.36 -6.18 16.41
N GLY A 130 -5.14 -5.16 16.04
CA GLY A 130 -5.00 -3.80 16.56
C GLY A 130 -3.75 -3.08 16.07
N THR A 131 -3.20 -3.47 14.91
CA THR A 131 -1.95 -2.91 14.37
C THR A 131 -2.08 -2.62 12.88
N ILE A 132 -1.35 -1.59 12.42
CA ILE A 132 -1.28 -1.21 10.99
C ILE A 132 0.00 -1.70 10.30
N TRP A 133 0.93 -2.30 11.04
CA TRP A 133 2.30 -2.56 10.58
C TRP A 133 2.37 -3.48 9.37
N LEU A 134 1.50 -4.50 9.30
CA LEU A 134 1.49 -5.44 8.17
C LEU A 134 1.11 -4.71 6.88
N GLY A 135 0.03 -3.92 6.96
CA GLY A 135 -0.45 -3.12 5.84
C GLY A 135 0.56 -2.09 5.40
N LEU A 136 1.23 -1.41 6.36
CA LEU A 136 2.26 -0.42 6.06
C LEU A 136 3.46 -1.03 5.33
N VAL A 137 4.06 -2.07 5.89
CA VAL A 137 5.23 -2.71 5.28
C VAL A 137 4.87 -3.29 3.92
N LEU A 138 3.69 -3.91 3.77
CA LEU A 138 3.24 -4.44 2.50
C LEU A 138 3.00 -3.34 1.46
N HIS A 139 2.36 -2.22 1.84
CA HIS A 139 2.13 -1.09 0.94
C HIS A 139 3.45 -0.48 0.45
N CYS A 140 4.41 -0.24 1.35
CA CYS A 140 5.73 0.26 0.99
C CYS A 140 6.48 -0.72 0.10
N THR A 141 6.43 -2.03 0.39
CA THR A 141 7.10 -3.05 -0.42
C THR A 141 6.54 -3.11 -1.83
N VAL A 142 5.20 -3.10 -1.96
CA VAL A 142 4.52 -3.13 -3.26
C VAL A 142 4.82 -1.84 -4.03
N ALA A 143 4.70 -0.68 -3.41
CA ALA A 143 4.97 0.61 -4.06
C ALA A 143 6.42 0.74 -4.54
N PHE A 144 7.39 0.38 -3.70
CA PHE A 144 8.79 0.35 -4.08
C PHE A 144 9.03 -0.59 -5.27
N SER A 145 8.43 -1.78 -5.26
CA SER A 145 8.53 -2.71 -6.40
C SER A 145 7.93 -2.14 -7.68
N MET A 146 6.83 -1.39 -7.58
CA MET A 146 6.20 -0.72 -8.72
C MET A 146 7.11 0.34 -9.32
N ASP A 147 7.76 1.16 -8.48
CA ASP A 147 8.68 2.21 -8.94
C ASP A 147 9.92 1.60 -9.62
N ILE A 148 10.54 0.56 -9.04
CA ILE A 148 11.67 -0.14 -9.65
C ILE A 148 11.28 -0.79 -10.99
N LEU A 149 10.18 -1.54 -11.04
CA LEU A 149 9.74 -2.21 -12.26
C LEU A 149 9.36 -1.21 -13.35
N ALA A 150 8.71 -0.10 -13.00
CA ALA A 150 8.36 0.94 -13.95
C ALA A 150 9.58 1.66 -14.51
N LEU A 151 10.58 1.95 -13.67
CA LEU A 151 11.84 2.56 -14.11
C LEU A 151 12.64 1.61 -15.02
N TYR A 152 12.70 0.32 -14.66
CA TYR A 152 13.36 -0.70 -15.47
C TYR A 152 12.70 -0.86 -16.84
N ALA A 153 11.36 -0.96 -16.88
CA ALA A 153 10.60 -1.07 -18.13
C ALA A 153 10.80 0.14 -19.06
N LYS A 154 11.18 1.30 -18.51
CA LYS A 154 11.46 2.53 -19.26
C LYS A 154 12.93 2.70 -19.66
N GLY A 155 13.82 1.75 -19.31
CA GLY A 155 15.26 1.88 -19.52
C GLY A 155 15.89 3.02 -18.71
N LEU A 156 15.25 3.43 -17.61
CA LEU A 156 15.75 4.47 -16.69
C LEU A 156 16.57 3.87 -15.54
N LEU A 157 16.58 2.55 -15.44
CA LEU A 157 17.49 1.76 -14.62
C LEU A 157 18.30 0.86 -15.56
N PHE A 158 19.62 0.99 -15.49
CA PHE A 158 20.66 0.21 -16.18
C PHE A 158 20.50 0.02 -17.70
#